data_AF-A0A7S3DH98-F1
#
_entry.id   AF-A0A7S3DH98-F1
#
_cell.length_a   1.000
_cell.length_b   1.000
_cell.length_c   1.000
_cell.angle_alpha   90.00
_cell.angle_beta   90.00
_cell.angle_gamma   90.00
#
_symmetry.space_group_name_H-M   'P 1'
#
loop_
_entity.id
_entity.type
_entity.pdbx_description
1 polymer ?
#
loop_
_entity_poly.entity_id
_entity_poly.type
_entity_poly.pdbx_seq_one_letter_code
_entity_poly.pdbx_strand_id
1 'polypeptide(L)'
;MDKKEKLDFLLEQVISKEWDKLHPAFFDGFASKVRLCMDKGDFIRAAIINRKISTKAFDGVEFQDEKIRYYNQVVRYRLHEKDYLGVSKCYHAILHTPSVEAVEEKWIEALKYCVLFLALSSFGEESSDFIHRLLTTEKRLEELTSFRLLLKELSSSELVDWMGTEGKVTDMMALLPLFKQGLESYVSVLKTRILEHNIRVFSECYKALSLQRMAGLLGVDAQVGQALSDFCHCMVALHAYSY
;
A
#
# COMPACT_ATOMS: atom_id res chain seq x y z
N MET A 1 21.47 -23.88 -30.62
CA MET A 1 20.41 -23.38 -29.71
C MET A 1 20.53 -21.88 -29.61
N ASP A 2 19.74 -21.23 -30.44
CA ASP A 2 19.66 -19.79 -30.55
C ASP A 2 19.16 -19.19 -29.21
N LYS A 3 19.58 -17.97 -28.85
CA LYS A 3 19.17 -17.32 -27.59
C LYS A 3 17.64 -17.15 -27.50
N LYS A 4 16.98 -17.12 -28.66
CA LYS A 4 15.54 -17.06 -28.83
C LYS A 4 14.87 -18.41 -28.53
N GLU A 5 15.42 -19.51 -29.03
CA GLU A 5 14.96 -20.87 -28.71
C GLU A 5 15.11 -21.19 -27.22
N LYS A 6 16.17 -20.72 -26.56
CA LYS A 6 16.31 -20.84 -25.09
C LYS A 6 15.28 -20.00 -24.33
N LEU A 7 14.91 -18.84 -24.86
CA LEU A 7 13.90 -17.98 -24.23
C LEU A 7 12.50 -18.58 -24.40
N ASP A 8 12.18 -19.09 -25.59
CA ASP A 8 10.92 -19.75 -25.89
C ASP A 8 10.79 -21.09 -25.13
N PHE A 9 11.88 -21.87 -25.01
CA PHE A 9 11.93 -23.07 -24.17
C PHE A 9 11.70 -22.77 -22.69
N LEU A 10 12.30 -21.69 -22.16
CA LEU A 10 12.06 -21.27 -20.78
C LEU A 10 10.66 -20.67 -20.58
N LEU A 11 10.06 -20.07 -21.62
CA LEU A 11 8.68 -19.60 -21.58
C LEU A 11 7.68 -20.76 -21.64
N GLU A 12 7.95 -21.79 -22.45
CA GLU A 12 7.15 -23.02 -22.51
C GLU A 12 7.26 -23.83 -21.21
N GLN A 13 8.44 -23.89 -20.57
CA GLN A 13 8.59 -24.51 -19.26
C GLN A 13 7.88 -23.74 -18.13
N VAL A 14 7.73 -22.42 -18.25
CA VAL A 14 6.92 -21.60 -17.31
C VAL A 14 5.40 -21.83 -17.51
N ILE A 15 4.97 -22.30 -18.69
CA ILE A 15 3.57 -22.62 -18.99
C ILE A 15 3.21 -24.05 -18.59
N SER A 16 4.16 -24.98 -18.63
CA SER A 16 4.00 -26.34 -18.12
C SER A 16 3.95 -26.33 -16.58
N LYS A 17 2.82 -26.75 -16.01
CA LYS A 17 2.56 -26.80 -14.56
C LYS A 17 3.43 -27.83 -13.80
N GLU A 18 4.75 -27.77 -13.90
CA GLU A 18 5.69 -28.51 -13.04
C GLU A 18 6.40 -27.52 -12.10
N TRP A 19 5.64 -26.96 -11.16
CA TRP A 19 6.14 -26.02 -10.15
C TRP A 19 6.80 -26.71 -8.95
N ASP A 20 6.75 -28.04 -8.88
CA ASP A 20 7.24 -28.84 -7.74
C ASP A 20 8.77 -29.08 -7.75
N LYS A 21 9.49 -28.58 -8.77
CA LYS A 21 10.96 -28.73 -8.90
C LYS A 21 11.69 -27.39 -8.93
N LEU A 22 11.19 -26.39 -8.18
CA LEU A 22 11.80 -25.07 -8.10
C LEU A 22 13.10 -25.09 -7.28
N HIS A 23 14.22 -25.26 -7.97
CA HIS A 23 15.56 -25.07 -7.41
C HIS A 23 15.77 -23.57 -7.05
N PRO A 24 16.51 -23.22 -5.97
CA PRO A 24 16.82 -21.83 -5.59
C PRO A 24 17.40 -20.97 -6.73
N ALA A 25 18.10 -21.61 -7.66
CA ALA A 25 18.64 -20.97 -8.88
C ALA A 25 17.56 -20.37 -9.81
N PHE A 26 16.34 -20.90 -9.80
CA PHE A 26 15.23 -20.32 -10.58
C PHE A 26 14.78 -18.98 -9.99
N PHE A 27 14.60 -18.92 -8.66
CA PHE A 27 14.22 -17.68 -7.97
C PHE A 27 15.29 -16.61 -8.12
N ASP A 28 16.57 -17.00 -8.07
CA ASP A 28 17.68 -16.08 -8.29
C ASP A 28 17.71 -15.54 -9.75
N GLY A 29 17.50 -16.42 -10.73
CA GLY A 29 17.38 -16.03 -12.14
C GLY A 29 16.18 -15.12 -12.40
N PHE A 30 15.06 -15.36 -11.73
CA PHE A 30 13.88 -14.51 -11.80
C PHE A 30 14.12 -13.14 -11.15
N ALA A 31 14.63 -13.12 -9.92
CA ALA A 31 14.93 -11.91 -9.18
C ALA A 31 15.93 -11.04 -9.95
N SER A 32 16.89 -11.66 -10.64
CA SER A 32 17.83 -10.99 -11.54
C SER A 32 17.15 -10.38 -12.76
N LYS A 33 16.18 -11.07 -13.38
CA LYS A 33 15.39 -10.53 -14.51
C LYS A 33 14.53 -9.35 -14.08
N VAL A 34 13.83 -9.43 -12.95
CA VAL A 34 13.03 -8.32 -12.41
C VAL A 34 13.92 -7.13 -12.11
N ARG A 35 15.09 -7.33 -11.49
CA ARG A 35 16.08 -6.27 -11.27
C ARG A 35 16.55 -5.63 -12.58
N LEU A 36 16.85 -6.43 -13.59
CA LEU A 36 17.28 -5.93 -14.89
C LEU A 36 16.18 -5.16 -15.62
N CYS A 37 14.91 -5.54 -15.46
CA CYS A 37 13.77 -4.76 -15.96
C CYS A 37 13.63 -3.43 -15.21
N MET A 38 13.86 -3.41 -13.88
CA MET A 38 13.84 -2.18 -13.08
C MET A 38 14.98 -1.24 -13.48
N ASP A 39 16.19 -1.75 -13.66
CA ASP A 39 17.37 -0.96 -14.08
C ASP A 39 17.18 -0.35 -15.49
N LYS A 40 16.34 -0.97 -16.32
CA LYS A 40 15.96 -0.46 -17.65
C LYS A 40 14.76 0.49 -17.64
N GLY A 41 14.08 0.67 -16.51
CA GLY A 41 12.87 1.50 -16.39
C GLY A 41 11.58 0.85 -16.92
N ASP A 42 11.61 -0.45 -17.26
CA ASP A 42 10.46 -1.18 -17.80
C ASP A 42 9.61 -1.80 -16.66
N PHE A 43 8.89 -0.97 -15.91
CA PHE A 43 8.09 -1.41 -14.76
C PHE A 43 6.89 -2.30 -15.15
N ILE A 44 6.28 -2.06 -16.32
CA ILE A 44 5.16 -2.88 -16.83
C ILE A 44 5.62 -4.34 -17.05
N ARG A 45 6.81 -4.54 -17.62
CA ARG A 45 7.37 -5.89 -17.84
C ARG A 45 7.71 -6.54 -16.51
N ALA A 46 8.26 -5.79 -15.56
CA ALA A 46 8.50 -6.29 -14.21
C ALA A 46 7.20 -6.77 -13.55
N ALA A 47 6.11 -6.01 -13.65
CA ALA A 47 4.80 -6.40 -13.12
C ALA A 47 4.21 -7.66 -13.81
N ILE A 48 4.34 -7.78 -15.14
CA ILE A 48 3.90 -8.97 -15.89
C ILE A 48 4.69 -10.20 -15.45
N ILE A 49 6.00 -10.06 -15.33
CA ILE A 49 6.89 -11.12 -14.85
C ILE A 49 6.51 -11.50 -13.41
N ASN A 50 6.21 -10.52 -12.56
CA ASN A 50 5.77 -10.73 -11.18
C ASN A 50 4.47 -11.53 -11.07
N ARG A 51 3.48 -11.22 -11.90
CA ARG A 51 2.19 -11.95 -11.93
C ARG A 51 2.33 -13.42 -12.32
N LYS A 52 3.43 -13.82 -12.96
CA LYS A 52 3.68 -15.23 -13.31
C LYS A 52 4.07 -16.09 -12.11
N ILE A 53 4.47 -15.48 -10.99
CA ILE A 53 4.79 -16.23 -9.78
C ILE A 53 3.52 -16.39 -8.93
N SER A 54 3.22 -17.64 -8.59
CA SER A 54 2.19 -17.95 -7.60
C SER A 54 2.72 -17.63 -6.20
N THR A 55 1.97 -16.84 -5.44
CA THR A 55 2.30 -16.55 -4.02
C THR A 55 2.32 -17.80 -3.15
N LYS A 56 1.63 -18.88 -3.58
CA LYS A 56 1.62 -20.20 -2.94
C LYS A 56 2.96 -20.93 -3.04
N ALA A 57 3.81 -20.55 -4.00
CA ALA A 57 5.15 -21.14 -4.15
C ALA A 57 6.09 -20.78 -2.98
N PHE A 58 5.71 -19.79 -2.16
CA PHE A 58 6.50 -19.29 -1.03
C PHE A 58 5.97 -19.74 0.34
N ASP A 59 5.02 -20.68 0.39
CA ASP A 59 4.45 -21.16 1.66
C ASP A 59 5.38 -22.17 2.37
N GLY A 60 6.42 -22.67 1.68
CA GLY A 60 7.44 -23.54 2.27
C GLY A 60 8.39 -22.80 3.22
N VAL A 61 8.68 -23.43 4.37
CA VAL A 61 9.60 -22.90 5.40
C VAL A 61 11.01 -22.66 4.85
N GLU A 62 11.41 -23.36 3.79
CA GLU A 62 12.72 -23.26 3.16
C GLU A 62 12.89 -22.00 2.28
N PHE A 63 11.80 -21.38 1.82
CA PHE A 63 11.83 -20.26 0.85
C PHE A 63 11.60 -18.88 1.50
N GLN A 64 11.86 -18.74 2.79
CA GLN A 64 11.58 -17.49 3.53
C GLN A 64 12.44 -16.32 3.04
N ASP A 65 13.71 -16.56 2.75
CA ASP A 65 14.63 -15.52 2.29
C ASP A 65 14.29 -15.07 0.87
N GLU A 66 13.92 -16.01 0.00
CA GLU A 66 13.43 -15.76 -1.35
C GLU A 66 12.12 -14.97 -1.33
N LYS A 67 11.20 -15.31 -0.41
CA LYS A 67 9.95 -14.58 -0.20
C LYS A 67 10.21 -13.12 0.16
N ILE A 68 11.12 -12.87 1.10
CA ILE A 68 11.49 -11.50 1.51
C ILE A 68 12.14 -10.74 0.34
N ARG A 69 13.06 -11.38 -0.40
CA ARG A 69 13.70 -10.76 -1.59
C ARG A 69 12.67 -10.42 -2.65
N TYR A 70 11.74 -11.34 -2.92
CA TYR A 70 10.65 -11.15 -3.87
C TYR A 70 9.80 -9.95 -3.45
N TYR A 71 9.25 -9.93 -2.23
CA TYR A 71 8.39 -8.82 -1.80
C TYR A 71 9.12 -7.48 -1.78
N ASN A 72 10.41 -7.44 -1.43
CA ASN A 72 11.19 -6.20 -1.53
C ASN A 72 11.30 -5.67 -2.97
N GLN A 73 11.42 -6.55 -3.96
CA GLN A 73 11.36 -6.15 -5.38
C GLN A 73 9.95 -5.69 -5.76
N VAL A 74 8.92 -6.35 -5.24
CA VAL A 74 7.52 -5.97 -5.48
C VAL A 74 7.23 -4.57 -4.97
N VAL A 75 7.68 -4.26 -3.75
CA VAL A 75 7.52 -2.95 -3.15
C VAL A 75 8.16 -1.87 -4.03
N ARG A 76 9.37 -2.09 -4.55
CA ARG A 76 10.07 -1.10 -5.40
C ARG A 76 9.27 -0.70 -6.64
N TYR A 77 8.71 -1.66 -7.37
CA TYR A 77 7.93 -1.30 -8.56
C TYR A 77 6.57 -0.71 -8.20
N ARG A 78 5.89 -1.21 -7.16
CA ARG A 78 4.57 -0.68 -6.75
C ARG A 78 4.66 0.74 -6.21
N LEU A 79 5.77 1.10 -5.56
CA LEU A 79 6.07 2.47 -5.17
C LEU A 79 6.18 3.40 -6.40
N HIS A 80 6.82 2.94 -7.47
CA HIS A 80 6.89 3.69 -8.72
C HIS A 80 5.51 3.85 -9.37
N GLU A 81 4.67 2.82 -9.32
CA GLU A 81 3.27 2.87 -9.80
C GLU A 81 2.33 3.64 -8.86
N LYS A 82 2.81 4.08 -7.68
CA LYS A 82 2.02 4.72 -6.60
C LYS A 82 0.86 3.87 -6.08
N ASP A 83 0.97 2.54 -6.19
CA ASP A 83 0.01 1.60 -5.63
C ASP A 83 0.33 1.29 -4.16
N TYR A 84 -0.14 2.17 -3.26
CA TYR A 84 0.13 2.06 -1.83
C TYR A 84 -0.61 0.89 -1.15
N LEU A 85 -1.81 0.53 -1.63
CA LEU A 85 -2.56 -0.62 -1.10
C LEU A 85 -1.79 -1.93 -1.35
N GLY A 86 -1.28 -2.09 -2.57
CA GLY A 86 -0.47 -3.23 -2.94
C GLY A 86 0.81 -3.31 -2.12
N VAL A 87 1.47 -2.18 -1.85
CA VAL A 87 2.66 -2.12 -0.96
C VAL A 87 2.31 -2.55 0.46
N SER A 88 1.19 -2.07 1.03
CA SER A 88 0.75 -2.47 2.37
C SER A 88 0.50 -3.98 2.46
N LYS A 89 -0.20 -4.57 1.47
CA LYS A 89 -0.41 -6.02 1.38
C LYS A 89 0.91 -6.81 1.29
N CYS A 90 1.93 -6.27 0.60
CA CYS A 90 3.27 -6.89 0.56
C CYS A 90 3.94 -6.89 1.94
N TYR A 91 3.89 -5.78 2.66
CA TYR A 91 4.44 -5.72 4.02
C TYR A 91 3.70 -6.62 5.00
N HIS A 92 2.39 -6.78 4.85
CA HIS A 92 1.62 -7.75 5.62
C HIS A 92 2.07 -9.20 5.32
N ALA A 93 2.34 -9.54 4.06
CA ALA A 93 2.86 -10.87 3.71
C ALA A 93 4.30 -11.10 4.22
N ILE A 94 5.11 -10.04 4.31
CA ILE A 94 6.44 -10.08 4.94
C ILE A 94 6.31 -10.31 6.46
N LEU A 95 5.35 -9.63 7.12
CA LEU A 95 5.10 -9.76 8.56
C LEU A 95 4.81 -11.21 8.96
N HIS A 96 3.98 -11.92 8.19
CA HIS A 96 3.64 -13.34 8.43
C HIS A 96 4.75 -14.35 8.07
N THR A 97 5.97 -13.88 7.82
CA THR A 97 7.10 -14.76 7.49
C THR A 97 7.87 -15.12 8.77
N PRO A 98 8.10 -16.42 9.10
CA PRO A 98 8.68 -16.83 10.38
C PRO A 98 10.05 -16.18 10.70
N SER A 99 10.90 -15.98 9.69
CA SER A 99 12.21 -15.29 9.82
C SER A 99 12.08 -13.83 10.27
N VAL A 100 10.99 -13.15 9.93
CA VAL A 100 10.70 -11.76 10.34
C VAL A 100 10.03 -11.73 11.70
N GLU A 101 9.12 -12.67 11.98
CA GLU A 101 8.46 -12.78 13.29
C GLU A 101 9.44 -13.09 14.42
N ALA A 102 10.52 -13.83 14.13
CA ALA A 102 11.56 -14.14 15.09
C ALA A 102 12.40 -12.93 15.53
N VAL A 103 12.37 -11.81 14.77
CA VAL A 103 13.21 -10.64 15.02
C VAL A 103 12.35 -9.41 15.31
N GLU A 104 12.44 -8.91 16.55
CA GLU A 104 11.57 -7.84 17.05
C GLU A 104 11.61 -6.57 16.21
N GLU A 105 12.82 -6.10 15.93
CA GLU A 105 13.05 -4.87 15.17
C GLU A 105 12.47 -4.93 13.75
N LYS A 106 12.56 -6.10 13.09
CA LYS A 106 12.15 -6.27 11.69
C LYS A 106 10.63 -6.33 11.56
N TRP A 107 9.93 -7.04 12.45
CA TRP A 107 8.48 -7.07 12.38
C TRP A 107 7.87 -5.73 12.79
N ILE A 108 8.48 -5.00 13.74
CA ILE A 108 8.05 -3.64 14.10
C ILE A 108 8.18 -2.71 12.89
N GLU A 109 9.31 -2.74 12.18
CA GLU A 109 9.52 -1.92 10.99
C GLU A 109 8.53 -2.28 9.88
N ALA A 110 8.33 -3.57 9.60
CA ALA A 110 7.38 -4.05 8.60
C ALA A 110 5.93 -3.63 8.94
N LEU A 111 5.55 -3.69 10.22
CA LEU A 111 4.23 -3.26 10.68
C LEU A 111 4.03 -1.75 10.51
N LYS A 112 5.04 -0.94 10.86
CA LYS A 112 5.01 0.52 10.64
C LYS A 112 4.82 0.86 9.16
N TYR A 113 5.55 0.21 8.26
CA TYR A 113 5.37 0.38 6.82
C TYR A 113 3.96 -0.03 6.38
N CYS A 114 3.48 -1.19 6.84
CA CYS A 114 2.16 -1.69 6.50
C CYS A 114 1.06 -0.66 6.82
N VAL A 115 1.09 -0.10 8.04
CA VAL A 115 0.10 0.89 8.50
C VAL A 115 0.22 2.21 7.74
N LEU A 116 1.42 2.74 7.54
CA LEU A 116 1.60 4.02 6.85
C LEU A 116 1.21 3.94 5.37
N PHE A 117 1.58 2.86 4.67
CA PHE A 117 1.14 2.68 3.28
C PHE A 117 -0.36 2.40 3.17
N LEU A 118 -0.97 1.79 4.19
CA LEU A 118 -2.42 1.65 4.24
C LEU A 118 -3.10 3.02 4.40
N ALA A 119 -2.57 3.91 5.24
CA ALA A 119 -3.07 5.26 5.40
C ALA A 119 -2.92 6.14 4.14
N LEU A 120 -1.89 5.88 3.33
CA LEU A 120 -1.66 6.56 2.04
C LEU A 120 -2.54 6.02 0.90
N SER A 121 -3.09 4.81 1.07
CA SER A 121 -3.98 4.20 0.08
C SER A 121 -5.24 5.03 -0.11
N SER A 122 -5.76 5.07 -1.34
CA SER A 122 -7.12 5.53 -1.59
C SER A 122 -8.11 4.69 -0.79
N PHE A 123 -9.15 5.33 -0.25
CA PHE A 123 -10.24 4.63 0.42
C PHE A 123 -11.08 3.86 -0.61
N GLY A 124 -11.32 2.59 -0.32
CA GLY A 124 -12.25 1.72 -1.02
C GLY A 124 -12.70 0.59 -0.11
N GLU A 125 -13.63 -0.24 -0.58
CA GLU A 125 -14.09 -1.42 0.17
C GLU A 125 -12.91 -2.31 0.57
N GLU A 126 -11.99 -2.55 -0.38
CA GLU A 126 -10.80 -3.36 -0.11
C GLU A 126 -9.89 -2.79 0.99
N SER A 127 -9.72 -1.46 1.06
CA SER A 127 -8.87 -0.83 2.06
C SER A 127 -9.56 -0.85 3.42
N SER A 128 -10.87 -0.60 3.49
CA SER A 128 -11.67 -0.68 4.71
C SER A 128 -11.65 -2.10 5.29
N ASP A 129 -11.91 -3.11 4.46
CA ASP A 129 -11.84 -4.52 4.85
C ASP A 129 -10.44 -4.91 5.31
N PHE A 130 -9.41 -4.35 4.69
CA PHE A 130 -8.03 -4.60 5.10
C PHE A 130 -7.71 -3.93 6.44
N ILE A 131 -8.20 -2.70 6.70
CA ILE A 131 -8.07 -2.03 8.01
C ILE A 131 -8.75 -2.86 9.10
N HIS A 132 -10.00 -3.29 8.89
CA HIS A 132 -10.72 -4.10 9.88
C HIS A 132 -10.05 -5.43 10.16
N ARG A 133 -9.59 -6.13 9.10
CA ARG A 133 -8.82 -7.37 9.26
C ARG A 133 -7.53 -7.13 10.02
N LEU A 134 -6.76 -6.11 9.66
CA LEU A 134 -5.50 -5.79 10.32
C LEU A 134 -5.72 -5.44 11.80
N LEU A 135 -6.74 -4.64 12.14
CA LEU A 135 -7.11 -4.31 13.51
C LEU A 135 -7.58 -5.52 14.34
N THR A 136 -8.16 -6.53 13.69
CA THR A 136 -8.70 -7.73 14.35
C THR A 136 -7.65 -8.85 14.49
N THR A 137 -6.83 -9.04 13.46
CA THR A 137 -5.84 -10.11 13.37
C THR A 137 -4.56 -9.76 14.12
N GLU A 138 -4.09 -8.52 14.07
CA GLU A 138 -2.78 -8.14 14.59
C GLU A 138 -2.86 -7.56 16.02
N LYS A 139 -2.74 -8.43 17.03
CA LYS A 139 -2.64 -7.99 18.44
C LYS A 139 -1.39 -7.13 18.70
N ARG A 140 -0.32 -7.31 17.90
CA ARG A 140 0.93 -6.54 17.97
C ARG A 140 0.74 -5.04 17.69
N LEU A 141 -0.38 -4.64 17.09
CA LEU A 141 -0.76 -3.22 16.96
C LEU A 141 -1.08 -2.55 18.30
N GLU A 142 -1.30 -3.29 19.38
CA GLU A 142 -1.53 -2.73 20.71
C GLU A 142 -0.28 -2.04 21.26
N GLU A 143 0.91 -2.56 20.95
CA GLU A 143 2.20 -1.97 21.32
C GLU A 143 2.46 -0.65 20.57
N LEU A 144 1.93 -0.53 19.36
CA LEU A 144 2.00 0.67 18.52
C LEU A 144 0.72 1.50 18.63
N THR A 145 0.41 1.95 19.85
CA THR A 145 -0.85 2.66 20.17
C THR A 145 -1.12 3.83 19.20
N SER A 146 -0.10 4.61 18.83
CA SER A 146 -0.25 5.74 17.91
C SER A 146 -0.67 5.33 16.49
N PHE A 147 -0.12 4.24 15.97
CA PHE A 147 -0.45 3.72 14.63
C PHE A 147 -1.85 3.08 14.60
N ARG A 148 -2.23 2.41 15.69
CA ARG A 148 -3.58 1.86 15.86
C ARG A 148 -4.64 2.96 15.94
N LEU A 149 -4.36 4.06 16.65
CA LEU A 149 -5.28 5.20 16.72
C LEU A 149 -5.49 5.82 15.33
N LEU A 150 -4.40 6.01 14.57
CA LEU A 150 -4.49 6.53 13.20
C LEU A 150 -5.38 5.67 12.30
N LEU A 151 -5.26 4.34 12.35
CA LEU A 151 -6.15 3.46 11.59
C LEU A 151 -7.60 3.49 12.07
N LYS A 152 -7.83 3.68 13.37
CA LYS A 152 -9.18 3.82 13.91
C LYS A 152 -9.84 5.12 13.51
N GLU A 153 -9.10 6.23 13.56
CA GLU A 153 -9.56 7.55 13.11
C GLU A 153 -9.88 7.55 11.61
N LEU A 154 -9.08 6.84 10.81
CA LEU A 154 -9.35 6.64 9.38
C LEU A 154 -10.51 5.67 9.12
N SER A 155 -10.80 4.74 10.03
CA SER A 155 -11.92 3.81 9.86
C SER A 155 -13.24 4.33 10.44
N SER A 156 -13.20 5.32 11.34
CA SER A 156 -14.39 5.85 11.98
C SER A 156 -15.07 6.90 11.10
N SER A 157 -16.38 7.05 11.24
CA SER A 157 -17.13 8.15 10.62
C SER A 157 -16.96 9.47 11.39
N GLU A 158 -15.76 9.74 11.88
CA GLU A 158 -15.42 10.97 12.60
C GLU A 158 -14.53 11.88 11.76
N LEU A 159 -14.65 13.19 11.95
CA LEU A 159 -13.82 14.16 11.26
C LEU A 159 -12.40 14.14 11.83
N VAL A 160 -11.42 14.01 10.95
CA VAL A 160 -10.00 14.02 11.29
C VAL A 160 -9.45 15.43 11.12
N ASP A 161 -8.94 16.02 12.21
CA ASP A 161 -8.22 17.30 12.14
C ASP A 161 -6.81 17.09 11.59
N TRP A 162 -6.59 17.55 10.35
CA TRP A 162 -5.28 17.49 9.70
C TRP A 162 -4.22 18.31 10.45
N MET A 163 -4.57 19.50 10.96
CA MET A 163 -3.60 20.44 11.55
C MET A 163 -2.95 19.86 12.81
N GLY A 164 -3.71 19.12 13.63
CA GLY A 164 -3.18 18.42 14.80
C GLY A 164 -2.47 17.09 14.50
N THR A 165 -2.73 16.49 13.33
CA THR A 165 -2.25 15.15 12.96
C THR A 165 -1.01 15.19 12.08
N GLU A 166 -0.83 16.25 11.30
CA GLU A 166 0.29 16.44 10.37
C GLU A 166 1.65 16.27 11.07
N GLY A 167 1.88 16.96 12.19
CA GLY A 167 3.15 16.88 12.92
C GLY A 167 3.47 15.45 13.39
N LYS A 168 2.48 14.78 14.01
CA LYS A 168 2.65 13.42 14.54
C LYS A 168 2.97 12.42 13.44
N VAL A 169 2.27 12.49 12.32
CA VAL A 169 2.47 11.54 11.22
C VAL A 169 3.76 11.83 10.45
N THR A 170 4.11 13.11 10.29
CA THR A 170 5.37 13.51 9.66
C THR A 170 6.57 13.00 10.46
N ASP A 171 6.53 13.11 11.79
CA ASP A 171 7.57 12.58 12.67
C ASP A 171 7.65 11.04 12.56
N MET A 172 6.51 10.34 12.53
CA MET A 172 6.47 8.89 12.34
C MET A 172 7.04 8.43 10.99
N MET A 173 6.74 9.17 9.91
CA MET A 173 7.27 8.89 8.58
C MET A 173 8.77 9.21 8.48
N ALA A 174 9.24 10.29 9.09
CA ALA A 174 10.65 10.71 9.07
C ALA A 174 11.59 9.70 9.73
N LEU A 175 11.09 8.91 10.69
CA LEU A 175 11.84 7.83 11.33
C LEU A 175 12.18 6.68 10.38
N LEU A 176 11.44 6.52 9.29
CA LEU A 176 11.56 5.37 8.39
C LEU A 176 12.40 5.71 7.15
N PRO A 177 13.47 4.92 6.86
CA PRO A 177 14.37 5.19 5.74
C PRO A 177 13.69 5.37 4.38
N LEU A 178 12.61 4.61 4.09
CA LEU A 178 11.93 4.67 2.80
C LEU A 178 11.18 5.98 2.54
N PHE A 179 10.76 6.69 3.59
CA PHE A 179 10.05 7.95 3.46
C PHE A 179 10.97 9.17 3.45
N LYS A 180 12.25 9.01 3.82
CA LYS A 180 13.24 10.11 3.80
C LYS A 180 13.44 10.70 2.41
N GLN A 181 13.33 9.90 1.36
CA GLN A 181 13.37 10.37 -0.03
C GLN A 181 11.94 10.59 -0.53
N GLY A 182 11.42 11.80 -0.32
CA GLY A 182 10.09 12.21 -0.83
C GLY A 182 9.02 12.43 0.23
N LEU A 183 9.40 12.67 1.49
CA LEU A 183 8.48 12.92 2.62
C LEU A 183 7.37 13.92 2.26
N GLU A 184 7.70 15.04 1.63
CA GLU A 184 6.72 16.06 1.20
C GLU A 184 5.67 15.51 0.22
N SER A 185 6.07 14.62 -0.70
CA SER A 185 5.14 13.97 -1.63
C SER A 185 4.21 12.99 -0.90
N TYR A 186 4.69 12.30 0.14
CA TYR A 186 3.85 11.40 0.92
C TYR A 186 2.91 12.16 1.85
N VAL A 187 3.38 13.23 2.48
CA VAL A 187 2.57 14.10 3.35
C VAL A 187 1.44 14.76 2.56
N SER A 188 1.71 15.25 1.35
CA SER A 188 0.68 15.82 0.47
C SER A 188 -0.36 14.77 0.01
N VAL A 189 0.08 13.53 -0.27
CA VAL A 189 -0.85 12.42 -0.56
C VAL A 189 -1.72 12.13 0.66
N LEU A 190 -1.13 12.03 1.86
CA LEU A 190 -1.87 11.77 3.10
C LEU A 190 -2.90 12.87 3.38
N LYS A 191 -2.52 14.14 3.19
CA LYS A 191 -3.43 15.28 3.31
C LYS A 191 -4.63 15.12 2.38
N THR A 192 -4.39 14.73 1.13
CA THR A 192 -5.45 14.47 0.16
C THR A 192 -6.37 13.33 0.63
N ARG A 193 -5.81 12.25 1.21
CA ARG A 193 -6.60 11.13 1.76
C ARG A 193 -7.47 11.51 2.94
N ILE A 194 -6.95 12.32 3.86
CA ILE A 194 -7.72 12.80 5.02
C ILE A 194 -8.84 13.75 4.58
N LEU A 195 -8.59 14.58 3.55
CA LEU A 195 -9.64 15.40 2.94
C LEU A 195 -10.73 14.53 2.30
N GLU A 196 -10.37 13.50 1.55
CA GLU A 196 -11.32 12.54 0.97
C GLU A 196 -12.17 11.84 2.05
N HIS A 197 -11.54 11.40 3.14
CA HIS A 197 -12.22 10.80 4.30
C HIS A 197 -13.22 11.77 4.93
N ASN A 198 -12.79 13.00 5.24
CA ASN A 198 -13.67 14.00 5.85
C ASN A 198 -14.85 14.37 4.94
N ILE A 199 -14.63 14.46 3.63
CA ILE A 199 -15.70 14.67 2.64
C ILE A 199 -16.71 13.52 2.67
N ARG A 200 -16.24 12.28 2.73
CA ARG A 200 -17.11 11.11 2.84
C ARG A 200 -17.94 11.15 4.12
N VAL A 201 -17.32 11.45 5.26
CA VAL A 201 -18.02 11.62 6.53
C VAL A 201 -19.10 12.71 6.42
N PHE A 202 -18.82 13.83 5.72
CA PHE A 202 -19.84 14.83 5.46
C PHE A 202 -21.02 14.29 4.64
N SER A 203 -20.76 13.47 3.63
CA SER A 203 -21.82 12.87 2.80
C SER A 203 -22.71 11.89 3.57
N GLU A 204 -22.15 11.18 4.56
CA GLU A 204 -22.88 10.23 5.39
C GLU A 204 -23.67 10.93 6.50
N CYS A 205 -23.10 11.97 7.11
CA CYS A 205 -23.69 12.62 8.30
C CYS A 205 -24.56 13.85 7.99
N TYR A 206 -24.38 14.52 6.84
CA TYR A 206 -25.05 15.78 6.53
C TYR A 206 -25.86 15.71 5.23
N LYS A 207 -27.14 16.13 5.30
CA LYS A 207 -28.01 16.27 4.12
C LYS A 207 -27.73 17.54 3.32
N ALA A 208 -27.30 18.60 3.99
CA ALA A 208 -26.92 19.87 3.40
C ALA A 208 -25.97 20.60 4.35
N LEU A 209 -24.89 21.17 3.82
CA LEU A 209 -23.87 21.90 4.57
C LEU A 209 -23.46 23.16 3.78
N SER A 210 -23.30 24.29 4.46
CA SER A 210 -22.79 25.49 3.80
C SER A 210 -21.30 25.37 3.49
N LEU A 211 -20.87 25.84 2.32
CA LEU A 211 -19.47 25.77 1.89
C LEU A 211 -18.52 26.46 2.89
N GLN A 212 -18.95 27.55 3.50
CA GLN A 212 -18.17 28.24 4.54
C GLN A 212 -17.96 27.38 5.79
N ARG A 213 -18.99 26.62 6.21
CA ARG A 213 -18.87 25.74 7.37
C ARG A 213 -18.00 24.52 7.05
N MET A 214 -18.13 23.97 5.84
CA MET A 214 -17.31 22.87 5.36
C MET A 214 -15.82 23.26 5.29
N ALA A 215 -15.50 24.43 4.71
CA ALA A 215 -14.13 24.95 4.64
C ALA A 215 -13.53 25.15 6.04
N GLY A 216 -14.31 25.68 6.99
CA GLY A 216 -13.88 25.85 8.37
C GLY A 216 -13.59 24.54 9.10
N LEU A 217 -14.33 23.47 8.82
CA LEU A 217 -14.11 22.15 9.42
C LEU A 217 -12.96 21.38 8.76
N LEU A 218 -12.69 21.60 7.48
CA LEU A 218 -11.58 20.99 6.75
C LEU A 218 -10.25 21.74 6.96
N GLY A 219 -10.29 22.93 7.58
CA GLY A 219 -9.10 23.75 7.79
C GLY A 219 -8.49 24.28 6.48
N VAL A 220 -9.31 24.48 5.45
CA VAL A 220 -8.86 24.95 4.13
C VAL A 220 -9.45 26.31 3.80
N ASP A 221 -8.68 27.13 3.07
CA ASP A 221 -9.14 28.44 2.58
C ASP A 221 -10.40 28.29 1.72
N ALA A 222 -11.30 29.27 1.79
CA ALA A 222 -12.61 29.29 1.12
C ALA A 222 -12.53 29.06 -0.39
N GLN A 223 -11.40 29.40 -1.04
CA GLN A 223 -11.18 29.15 -2.47
C GLN A 223 -11.00 27.66 -2.80
N VAL A 224 -10.36 26.88 -1.91
CA VAL A 224 -10.21 25.43 -2.08
C VAL A 224 -11.52 24.70 -1.77
N GLY A 225 -12.38 25.29 -0.92
CA GLY A 225 -13.75 24.83 -0.71
C GLY A 225 -14.57 24.77 -2.00
N GLN A 226 -14.31 25.65 -2.98
CA GLN A 226 -14.95 25.63 -4.29
C GLN A 226 -14.46 24.45 -5.15
N ALA A 227 -13.15 24.19 -5.17
CA ALA A 227 -12.57 23.03 -5.86
C ALA A 227 -13.00 21.69 -5.24
N LEU A 228 -13.18 21.66 -3.91
CA LEU A 228 -13.73 20.53 -3.18
C LEU A 228 -15.22 20.33 -3.46
N SER A 229 -16.00 21.38 -3.70
CA SER A 229 -17.39 21.29 -4.18
C SER A 229 -17.47 20.62 -5.56
N ASP A 230 -16.58 20.99 -6.48
CA ASP A 230 -16.48 20.36 -7.80
C ASP A 230 -16.06 18.88 -7.68
N PHE A 231 -15.16 18.56 -6.74
CA PHE A 231 -14.76 17.19 -6.43
C PHE A 231 -15.87 16.37 -5.76
N CYS A 232 -16.65 16.96 -4.86
CA CYS A 232 -17.85 16.37 -4.27
C CYS A 232 -18.90 16.08 -5.32
N HIS A 233 -19.12 16.98 -6.29
CA HIS A 233 -20.00 16.73 -7.43
C HIS A 233 -19.50 15.57 -8.31
N CYS A 234 -18.20 15.44 -8.53
CA CYS A 234 -17.62 14.29 -9.24
C CYS A 234 -17.72 12.97 -8.45
N MET A 235 -17.51 12.98 -7.13
CA MET A 235 -17.65 11.81 -6.26
C MET A 235 -19.10 11.35 -6.13
N VAL A 236 -20.04 12.28 -5.98
CA VAL A 236 -21.49 11.99 -5.99
C VAL A 236 -21.92 11.48 -7.38
N ALA A 237 -21.38 12.03 -8.47
CA ALA A 237 -21.64 11.51 -9.81
C ALA A 237 -21.11 10.07 -9.97
N LEU A 238 -19.90 9.76 -9.50
CA LEU A 238 -19.34 8.40 -9.55
C LEU A 238 -20.15 7.39 -8.72
N HIS A 239 -20.64 7.78 -7.54
CA HIS A 239 -21.54 6.93 -6.75
C HIS A 239 -22.94 6.80 -7.36
N ALA A 240 -23.44 7.82 -8.06
CA ALA A 240 -24.73 7.77 -8.76
C ALA A 240 -24.71 6.90 -10.04
N TYR A 241 -23.54 6.64 -10.63
CA TYR A 241 -23.38 5.72 -11.76
C TYR A 241 -22.99 4.28 -11.33
N SER A 242 -22.92 4.01 -10.03
CA SER A 242 -22.57 2.68 -9.48
C SER A 242 -23.79 1.82 -9.08
N TYR A 243 -25.01 2.25 -9.43
CA TYR A 243 -26.25 1.49 -9.19
C TYR A 243 -26.99 1.19 -10.48
#